data_AF-A0A0F9NSX1-F1
#
_entry.id   AF-A0A0F9NSX1-F1
#
_cell.length_a   1.000
_cell.length_b   1.000
_cell.length_c   1.000
_cell.angle_alpha   90.00
_cell.angle_beta   90.00
_cell.angle_gamma   90.00
#
_symmetry.space_group_name_H-M   'P 1'
#
loop_
_entity.id
_entity.type
_entity.pdbx_description
1 polymer ?
#
loop_
_entity_poly.entity_id
_entity_poly.type
_entity_poly.pdbx_seq_one_letter_code
_entity_poly.pdbx_strand_id
1 'polypeptide(L)' 'MKRVNEIRPDCPKCGNVHTVKHGKQVTIKGKFQRHQCTECGATFYDKEKREVK' A
#
# COMPACT_ATOMS: atom_id res chain seq x y z
N MET A 1 -23.15 -13.22 1.89
CA MET A 1 -21.73 -13.27 2.31
C MET A 1 -20.89 -12.34 1.42
N LYS A 2 -20.91 -11.02 1.65
CA LYS A 2 -20.03 -10.10 0.92
C LYS A 2 -18.75 -9.97 1.75
N ARG A 3 -17.67 -10.51 1.18
CA ARG A 3 -16.35 -10.66 1.80
C ARG A 3 -15.83 -9.29 2.21
N VAL A 4 -15.11 -9.29 3.33
CA VAL A 4 -14.41 -8.15 3.93
C VAL A 4 -13.86 -7.24 2.84
N ASN A 5 -14.31 -5.99 2.87
CA ASN A 5 -13.75 -4.91 2.09
C ASN A 5 -12.32 -4.68 2.63
N GLU A 6 -11.39 -5.56 2.25
CA GLU A 6 -9.96 -5.28 2.35
C GLU A 6 -9.77 -4.01 1.51
N ILE A 7 -9.66 -2.86 2.19
CA ILE A 7 -9.28 -1.60 1.58
C ILE A 7 -7.84 -1.81 1.10
N ARG A 8 -7.69 -2.43 -0.07
CA ARG A 8 -6.42 -2.51 -0.76
C ARG A 8 -6.21 -1.14 -1.37
N PRO A 9 -5.10 -0.45 -1.06
CA PRO A 9 -4.86 0.85 -1.63
C PRO A 9 -4.83 0.71 -3.16
N ASP A 10 -5.61 1.55 -3.83
CA ASP A 10 -5.53 1.67 -5.27
C ASP A 10 -4.11 2.07 -5.66
N CYS A 11 -3.65 1.54 -6.79
CA CYS A 11 -2.35 1.92 -7.30
C CYS A 11 -2.44 3.38 -7.79
N PRO A 12 -1.63 4.31 -7.26
CA PRO A 12 -1.69 5.72 -7.65
C PRO A 12 -1.24 5.96 -9.11
N LYS A 13 -0.70 4.94 -9.79
CA LYS A 13 -0.20 5.05 -11.16
C LYS A 13 -1.22 4.55 -12.20
N CYS A 14 -1.95 3.48 -11.92
CA CYS A 14 -2.90 2.89 -12.86
C CYS A 14 -4.35 2.86 -12.34
N GLY A 15 -4.60 3.26 -11.10
CA GLY A 15 -5.92 3.25 -10.47
C GLY A 15 -6.44 1.84 -10.14
N ASN A 16 -5.64 0.80 -10.34
CA ASN A 16 -6.10 -0.58 -10.13
C ASN A 16 -5.95 -1.03 -8.67
N VAL A 17 -6.85 -1.87 -8.20
CA VAL A 17 -6.93 -2.33 -6.79
C VAL A 17 -6.04 -3.56 -6.50
N HIS A 18 -5.39 -4.07 -7.54
CA HIS A 18 -4.54 -5.25 -7.47
C HIS A 18 -3.13 -4.85 -7.01
N THR A 19 -2.99 -4.66 -5.70
CA THR A 19 -1.73 -4.29 -5.04
C THR A 19 -1.40 -5.30 -3.94
N VAL A 20 -0.13 -5.71 -3.86
CA VAL A 20 0.37 -6.74 -2.95
C VAL A 20 1.48 -6.18 -2.06
N LYS A 21 1.61 -6.70 -0.85
CA LYS A 21 2.68 -6.28 0.07
C LYS A 21 4.04 -6.73 -0.48
N HIS A 22 4.97 -5.80 -0.61
CA HIS A 22 6.30 -6.02 -1.20
C HIS A 22 7.42 -5.59 -0.23
N GLY A 23 7.46 -6.27 0.93
CA GLY A 23 8.45 -6.01 1.98
C GLY A 23 8.17 -4.73 2.78
N LYS A 24 9.11 -4.37 3.67
CA LYS A 24 9.03 -3.16 4.50
C LYS A 24 10.26 -2.31 4.26
N GLN A 25 10.12 -1.00 4.29
CA GLN A 25 11.22 -0.06 4.23
C GLN A 25 11.42 0.58 5.60
N VAL A 26 12.60 0.41 6.17
CA VAL A 26 12.99 1.07 7.42
C VAL A 26 13.70 2.36 7.08
N THR A 27 13.24 3.47 7.64
CA THR A 27 13.87 4.78 7.51
C THR A 27 14.04 5.40 8.91
N ILE A 28 14.74 6.52 9.00
CA ILE A 28 14.86 7.29 10.26
C ILE A 28 13.49 7.71 10.84
N LYS A 29 12.44 7.79 10.00
CA LYS A 29 11.08 8.19 10.41
C LYS A 29 10.24 7.02 10.91
N GLY A 30 10.67 5.78 10.69
CA GLY A 30 9.89 4.58 11.02
C GLY A 30 9.94 3.50 9.95
N LYS A 31 9.11 2.47 10.15
CA LYS A 31 8.99 1.31 9.26
C LYS A 31 7.73 1.46 8.40
N PHE A 32 7.91 1.57 7.09
CA PHE A 32 6.83 1.74 6.13
C PHE A 32 6.55 0.43 5.39
N GLN A 33 5.28 0.05 5.27
CA GLN A 33 4.89 -1.09 4.45
C GLN A 33 4.96 -0.69 2.97
N ARG A 34 5.74 -1.45 2.18
CA ARG A 34 5.77 -1.30 0.72
C ARG A 34 4.67 -2.13 0.09
N HIS A 35 4.08 -1.60 -0.96
CA HIS A 35 3.07 -2.23 -1.80
C HIS A 35 3.52 -2.16 -3.25
N GLN A 36 3.37 -3.25 -3.98
CA GLN A 36 3.63 -3.31 -5.40
C GLN A 36 2.32 -3.61 -6.13
N CYS A 37 2.03 -2.84 -7.18
CA CYS A 37 0.94 -3.16 -8.09
C CYS A 37 1.37 -4.32 -9.00
N THR A 38 0.56 -5.37 -9.06
CA THR A 38 0.85 -6.55 -9.88
C THR A 38 0.65 -6.31 -11.38
N GLU A 39 -0.08 -5.27 -11.77
CA GLU A 39 -0.34 -4.97 -13.18
C GLU A 39 0.66 -3.99 -13.77
N CYS A 40 0.86 -2.83 -13.13
CA CYS A 40 1.78 -1.82 -13.66
C CYS A 40 3.21 -1.94 -13.09
N GLY A 41 3.44 -2.84 -12.13
CA GLY A 41 4.73 -3.05 -11.47
C GLY A 41 5.16 -1.91 -10.52
N ALA A 42 4.35 -0.86 -10.39
CA ALA A 42 4.69 0.30 -9.56
C ALA A 42 4.77 -0.07 -8.08
N THR A 43 5.81 0.41 -7.41
CA THR A 43 5.96 0.26 -5.97
C THR A 43 5.66 1.57 -5.26
N PHE A 44 4.83 1.51 -4.24
CA PHE A 44 4.43 2.66 -3.42
C PHE A 44 4.35 2.24 -1.95
N TYR A 45 4.17 3.21 -1.05
CA TYR A 45 4.11 2.98 0.39
C TYR A 45 2.69 3.27 0.85
N ASP A 46 2.18 2.47 1.78
CA ASP A 46 0.95 2.82 2.46
C ASP A 46 1.20 4.15 3.20
N LYS A 47 0.34 5.15 2.99
CA LYS A 47 0.35 6.34 3.85
C LYS A 47 -0.22 5.88 5.17
N GLU A 48 0.63 5.25 5.99
CA GLU A 48 0.30 4.88 7.35
C GLU A 48 -0.34 6.10 7.99
N LYS A 49 -1.58 5.93 8.45
CA LYS A 49 -2.41 7.01 9.00
C LYS A 49 -1.53 7.81 9.96
N ARG A 50 -1.21 9.05 9.60
CA ARG A 50 -0.70 10.03 10.56
C ARG A 50 -1.82 10.19 11.59
N GLU A 51 -1.75 9.47 12.70
CA GLU A 51 -2.28 10.01 13.95
C GLU A 51 -1.36 11.17 14.31
N VAL A 52 -1.73 12.36 13.81
CA VAL A 52 -1.27 13.61 14.39
C VAL A 52 -1.86 13.63 15.79
N LYS A 53 -1.02 13.31 16.78
CA LYS A 53 -1.34 13.48 18.19
C LYS A 53 -1.13 14.94 18.58
#